data_AF-X0TJL5-F1
#
_entry.id   AF-X0TJL5-F1
#
_cell.length_a   1.000
_cell.length_b   1.000
_cell.length_c   1.000
_cell.angle_alpha   90.00
_cell.angle_beta   90.00
_cell.angle_gamma   90.00
#
_symmetry.space_group_name_H-M   'P 1'
#
loop_
_entity.id
_entity.type
_entity.pdbx_description
1 polymer ?
#
loop_
_entity_poly.entity_id
_entity_poly.type
_entity_poly.pdbx_seq_one_letter_code
_entity_poly.pdbx_strand_id
1 'polypeptide(L)' 'LYHRFPFLDNILGKSALGLVLGGTVGNLIDRLRFGYVTDFIDFGFWPAFNIADSAIVIGVIIFAYSLLPLARAGKR' A
#
# COMPACT_ATOMS: atom_id res chain seq x y z
N LEU A 1 -6.76 -28.03 -4.20
CA LEU A 1 -6.24 -27.41 -2.95
C LEU A 1 -5.48 -26.11 -3.30
N TYR A 2 -6.15 -25.16 -3.96
CA TYR A 2 -5.57 -23.85 -4.31
C TYR A 2 -6.19 -22.82 -3.39
N HIS A 3 -5.39 -22.19 -2.52
CA HIS A 3 -5.81 -20.98 -1.83
C HIS A 3 -5.91 -19.87 -2.89
N ARG A 4 -7.10 -19.71 -3.45
CA ARG A 4 -7.42 -18.62 -4.35
C ARG A 4 -7.47 -17.36 -3.50
N PHE A 5 -6.49 -16.47 -3.63
CA PHE A 5 -6.49 -15.16 -3.00
C PHE A 5 -7.48 -14.26 -3.75
N PRO A 6 -8.73 -14.12 -3.29
CA PRO A 6 -9.79 -13.53 -4.11
C PRO A 6 -9.52 -12.04 -4.39
N PHE A 7 -8.72 -11.40 -3.52
CA PHE A 7 -8.30 -10.01 -3.70
C PHE A 7 -7.35 -9.82 -4.90
N LEU A 8 -6.60 -10.85 -5.33
CA LEU A 8 -5.70 -10.77 -6.49
C LEU A 8 -6.38 -11.10 -7.82
N ASP A 9 -7.65 -11.50 -7.81
CA ASP A 9 -8.36 -11.89 -9.03
C ASP A 9 -8.74 -10.69 -9.91
N ASN A 10 -8.77 -9.48 -9.34
CA ASN A 10 -9.13 -8.26 -10.06
C ASN A 10 -7.95 -7.26 -10.14
N ILE A 11 -8.07 -6.30 -11.05
CA ILE A 11 -7.05 -5.26 -11.23
C ILE A 11 -6.86 -4.42 -9.97
N LEU A 12 -7.92 -4.21 -9.19
CA LEU A 12 -7.90 -3.34 -8.02
C LEU A 12 -6.96 -3.88 -6.93
N GLY A 13 -7.03 -5.17 -6.60
CA GLY A 13 -6.14 -5.76 -5.59
C GLY A 13 -4.73 -6.03 -6.11
N LYS A 14 -4.55 -6.27 -7.41
CA LYS A 14 -3.20 -6.28 -8.02
C LYS A 14 -2.54 -4.90 -7.92
N SER A 15 -3.30 -3.84 -8.22
CA SER A 15 -2.83 -2.46 -8.06
C SER A 15 -2.54 -2.12 -6.60
N ALA A 16 -3.40 -2.55 -5.66
CA ALA A 16 -3.14 -2.38 -4.24
C ALA A 16 -1.80 -2.97 -3.81
N LEU A 17 -1.53 -4.21 -4.22
CA LEU A 17 -0.26 -4.89 -3.95
C LEU A 17 0.91 -4.16 -4.61
N GLY A 18 0.77 -3.76 -5.88
CA GLY A 18 1.79 -3.01 -6.61
C GLY A 18 2.12 -1.67 -5.96
N LEU A 19 1.13 -0.96 -5.43
CA LEU A 19 1.31 0.31 -4.73
C LEU A 19 2.07 0.14 -3.41
N VAL A 20 1.67 -0.84 -2.58
CA VAL A 20 2.34 -1.12 -1.29
C VAL A 20 3.77 -1.57 -1.52
N LEU A 21 3.99 -2.51 -2.44
CA LEU A 21 5.34 -3.01 -2.75
C LEU A 21 6.19 -1.92 -3.39
N GLY A 22 5.66 -1.16 -4.35
CA GLY A 22 6.36 -0.09 -5.03
C GLY A 22 6.81 1.01 -4.08
N GLY A 23 5.93 1.48 -3.18
CA GLY A 23 6.31 2.46 -2.17
C GLY A 23 7.32 1.90 -1.17
N THR A 24 7.13 0.66 -0.70
CA THR A 24 8.09 0.00 0.22
C THR A 24 9.48 -0.10 -0.41
N VAL A 25 9.56 -0.53 -1.67
CA VAL A 25 10.81 -0.64 -2.43
C VAL A 25 11.43 0.73 -2.67
N GLY A 26 10.64 1.76 -2.99
CA GLY A 26 11.14 3.13 -3.16
C GLY A 26 11.85 3.64 -1.89
N ASN A 27 11.17 3.55 -0.75
CA ASN A 27 11.70 3.93 0.56
C ASN A 27 12.90 3.05 1.01
N LEU A 28 12.96 1.78 0.58
CA LEU A 28 14.12 0.92 0.81
C LEU A 28 15.33 1.35 -0.04
N ILE A 29 15.11 1.67 -1.31
CA ILE A 29 16.17 2.15 -2.22
C ILE A 29 16.80 3.42 -1.65
N ASP A 30 15.99 4.37 -1.16
CA ASP A 30 16.50 5.58 -0.51
C ASP A 30 17.39 5.24 0.68
N ARG A 31 16.93 4.37 1.58
CA ARG A 31 17.73 3.93 2.74
C ARG A 31 19.04 3.27 2.34
N LEU A 32 19.05 2.45 1.28
CA LEU A 32 20.26 1.79 0.80
C LEU A 32 21.24 2.75 0.13
N ARG A 33 20.75 3.81 -0.53
CA ARG A 33 21.58 4.78 -1.26
C ARG A 33 22.07 5.94 -0.39
N PHE A 34 21.22 6.42 0.49
CA PHE A 34 21.44 7.66 1.24
C PHE A 34 21.52 7.45 2.76
N GLY A 35 21.09 6.29 3.27
CA GLY A 35 21.02 6.01 4.71
C GLY A 35 19.77 6.55 5.41
N TYR A 36 18.91 7.27 4.68
CA TYR A 36 17.64 7.83 5.18
C TYR A 36 16.61 7.90 4.04
N VAL A 37 15.36 8.27 4.37
CA VAL A 37 14.29 8.52 3.39
C VAL A 37 14.12 10.01 3.20
N THR A 38 13.96 10.45 1.96
CA THR A 38 13.77 11.88 1.66
C THR A 38 12.29 12.24 1.65
N ASP A 39 11.85 12.97 2.67
CA ASP A 39 10.50 13.52 2.75
C ASP A 39 10.47 14.95 2.19
N PHE A 40 9.60 15.19 1.21
CA PHE A 40 9.59 16.45 0.45
C PHE A 40 8.20 17.09 0.34
N ILE A 41 7.14 16.41 0.81
CA ILE A 41 5.80 16.96 0.91
C ILE A 41 5.58 17.37 2.36
N ASP A 42 5.51 18.67 2.62
CA ASP A 42 5.34 19.25 3.95
C ASP A 42 4.21 20.31 3.93
N PHE A 43 3.26 20.17 4.85
CA PHE A 43 2.14 21.09 5.06
C PHE A 43 2.24 21.87 6.38
N GLY A 44 3.28 21.64 7.19
CA GLY A 44 3.57 22.32 8.45
C GLY A 44 2.77 21.86 9.66
N PHE A 45 1.52 21.41 9.49
CA PHE A 45 0.70 20.86 10.60
C PHE A 45 0.65 19.32 10.64
N TRP A 46 1.17 18.67 9.60
CA TRP A 46 1.20 17.22 9.42
C TRP A 46 2.64 16.78 9.18
N PRO A 47 3.07 15.58 9.67
CA PRO A 47 4.42 15.10 9.42
C PRO A 47 4.75 15.06 7.93
N ALA A 48 5.94 15.53 7.55
CA ALA A 48 6.38 15.46 6.17
C ALA A 48 6.38 14.01 5.67
N PHE A 49 6.09 13.83 4.39
CA PHE A 49 6.02 12.51 3.75
C PHE A 49 6.45 12.60 2.28
N ASN A 50 6.46 11.45 1.60
CA ASN A 50 6.81 11.38 0.19
C ASN A 50 5.79 10.58 -0.65
N ILE A 51 6.10 10.43 -1.95
CA ILE A 51 5.23 9.69 -2.88
C ILE A 51 5.17 8.19 -2.54
N ALA A 52 6.26 7.60 -2.03
CA ALA A 52 6.27 6.21 -1.61
C ALA A 52 5.33 5.97 -0.42
N ASP A 53 5.29 6.88 0.57
CA ASP A 53 4.33 6.80 1.68
C ASP A 53 2.89 6.94 1.19
N SER A 54 2.65 7.88 0.27
CA SER A 54 1.33 8.06 -0.36
C SER A 54 0.87 6.80 -1.10
N ALA A 55 1.78 6.15 -1.84
CA ALA A 55 1.49 4.90 -2.54
C ALA A 55 1.15 3.78 -1.54
N ILE A 56 1.91 3.65 -0.45
CA ILE A 56 1.62 2.67 0.61
C ILE A 56 0.24 2.92 1.22
N VAL A 57 -0.08 4.16 1.59
CA VAL A 57 -1.37 4.52 2.19
C VAL A 57 -2.54 4.20 1.25
N ILE A 58 -2.46 4.62 -0.02
CA ILE A 58 -3.51 4.35 -1.01
C ILE A 58 -3.63 2.83 -1.24
N GLY A 59 -2.51 2.12 -1.38
CA GLY A 59 -2.51 0.66 -1.55
C GLY A 59 -3.15 -0.08 -0.37
N VAL A 60 -2.83 0.30 0.86
CA VAL A 60 -3.43 -0.26 2.09
C VAL A 60 -4.93 0.04 2.16
N ILE A 61 -5.35 1.26 1.82
CA ILE A 61 -6.77 1.64 1.78
C ILE A 61 -7.52 0.74 0.78
N ILE A 62 -7.02 0.58 -0.45
CA ILE A 62 -7.63 -0.28 -1.46
C ILE A 62 -7.68 -1.74 -0.99
N PHE A 63 -6.59 -2.24 -0.40
CA PHE A 63 -6.53 -3.58 0.15
C PHE A 63 -7.58 -3.78 1.25
N ALA A 64 -7.70 -2.86 2.19
CA ALA A 64 -8.71 -2.91 3.25
C ALA A 64 -10.14 -2.90 2.68
N TYR A 65 -10.44 -2.06 1.69
CA TYR A 65 -11.72 -2.06 0.99
C TYR A 65 -12.02 -3.41 0.32
N SER A 66 -11.01 -4.07 -0.26
CA SER A 66 -11.16 -5.38 -0.91
C SER A 66 -11.51 -6.51 0.07
N LEU A 67 -11.21 -6.35 1.37
CA LEU A 67 -11.51 -7.32 2.41
C LEU A 67 -12.93 -7.19 2.98
N LEU A 68 -13.59 -6.04 2.83
CA LEU A 68 -14.94 -5.82 3.37
C LEU A 68 -15.99 -6.83 2.89
N PRO A 69 -16.05 -7.20 1.59
CA PRO A 69 -16.98 -8.23 1.12
C PRO A 69 -16.70 -9.60 1.75
N LEU A 70 -15.41 -9.93 1.95
CA LEU A 70 -14.98 -11.19 2.54
C LEU A 70 -15.39 -11.28 4.02
N ALA A 71 -15.21 -10.19 4.76
CA ALA A 71 -15.63 -10.09 6.17
C ALA A 71 -17.15 -10.18 6.35
N ARG A 72 -17.93 -9.69 5.37
CA ARG A 72 -19.41 -9.79 5.37
C ARG A 72 -19.89 -11.19 5.04
N ALA A 73 -19.17 -11.93 4.19
CA ALA A 73 -19.53 -13.29 3.81
C ALA A 73 -19.36 -14.29 4.97
N GLY A 74 -18.35 -14.12 5.83
CA GLY A 74 -18.13 -14.98 7.00
C GLY A 74 -19.06 -14.72 8.20
N LYS A 75 -19.94 -13.71 8.13
CA LYS A 75 -20.94 -13.39 9.16
C LYS A 75 -22.34 -13.93 8.85
N ARG A 76 -22.55 -14.53 7.68
CA ARG A 76 -23.77 -15.26 7.32
C ARG A 76 -23.55 -16.74 7.52
#